data_AF-A0A127SEC2-F1
#
_entry.id   AF-A0A127SEC2-F1
#
_cell.length_a   1.000
_cell.length_b   1.000
_cell.length_c   1.000
_cell.angle_alpha   90.00
_cell.angle_beta   90.00
_cell.angle_gamma   90.00
#
_symmetry.space_group_name_H-M   'P 1'
#
loop_
_entity.id
_entity.type
_entity.pdbx_description
1 polymer ?
#
loop_
_entity_poly.entity_id
_entity_poly.type
_entity_poly.pdbx_seq_one_letter_code
_entity_poly.pdbx_strand_id
1 'polypeptide(L)'
;MDSRPSFGERAVIVQLDFGFDDLAEQLEEIRLLCLSAGALVCSEVYGRRHAPDPATYAGKGKIQEIEAEVLSHDADIVIFNHELSPAQERNLERIM
;
A
#
# COMPACT_ATOMS: atom_id res chain seq x y z
N MET A 1 4.53 4.24 -13.03
CA MET A 1 5.48 5.37 -12.82
C MET A 1 6.19 5.08 -11.51
N ASP A 2 7.51 5.31 -11.43
CA ASP A 2 8.34 5.04 -10.23
C ASP A 2 7.89 5.98 -9.10
N SER A 3 6.87 5.58 -8.34
CA SER A 3 6.23 6.40 -7.30
C SER A 3 7.06 6.28 -6.03
N ARG A 4 8.27 6.86 -6.06
CA ARG A 4 9.09 6.99 -4.87
C ARG A 4 8.50 8.10 -4.01
N PRO A 5 8.34 7.87 -2.69
CA PRO A 5 7.89 8.92 -1.80
C PRO A 5 8.83 10.13 -1.87
N SER A 6 8.24 11.32 -1.91
CA SER A 6 8.98 12.57 -1.73
C SER A 6 9.05 12.95 -0.25
N PHE A 7 10.03 13.80 0.09
CA PHE A 7 10.23 14.22 1.47
C PHE A 7 8.99 14.95 2.02
N GLY A 8 8.42 14.42 3.10
CA GLY A 8 7.27 14.98 3.81
C GLY A 8 5.93 14.37 3.43
N GLU A 9 5.85 13.47 2.44
CA GLU A 9 4.61 12.80 2.06
C GLU A 9 4.13 11.85 3.16
N ARG A 10 2.85 11.95 3.50
CA ARG A 10 2.14 11.06 4.43
C ARG A 10 1.74 9.80 3.69
N ALA A 11 2.25 8.65 4.12
CA ALA A 11 2.09 7.39 3.42
C ALA A 11 1.20 6.42 4.20
N VAL A 12 0.28 5.77 3.48
CA VAL A 12 -0.40 4.55 3.93
C VAL A 12 0.28 3.35 3.26
N ILE A 13 0.76 2.40 4.06
CA ILE A 13 1.35 1.17 3.53
C ILE A 13 0.28 0.09 3.44
N VAL A 14 0.23 -0.63 2.32
CA VAL A 14 -0.65 -1.77 2.09
C VAL A 14 0.20 -3.03 1.99
N GLN A 15 0.02 -3.93 2.96
CA GLN A 15 0.65 -5.25 2.98
C GLN A 15 -0.42 -6.34 2.99
N LEU A 16 -0.35 -7.22 2.00
CA LEU A 16 -1.23 -8.39 1.92
C LEU A 16 -0.43 -9.68 2.09
N ASP A 17 -0.92 -10.53 2.97
CA ASP A 17 -0.39 -11.87 3.22
C ASP A 17 -1.09 -12.86 2.28
N PHE A 18 -0.29 -13.51 1.43
CA PHE A 18 -0.74 -14.57 0.53
C PHE A 18 -0.35 -15.99 0.98
N GLY A 19 0.06 -16.14 2.24
CA GLY A 19 0.58 -17.39 2.81
C GLY A 19 2.09 -17.55 2.64
N PHE A 20 2.83 -16.44 2.53
CA PHE A 20 4.29 -16.45 2.51
C PHE A 20 4.85 -16.24 3.91
N ASP A 21 6.04 -16.78 4.16
CA ASP A 21 6.80 -16.50 5.38
C ASP A 21 7.35 -15.05 5.35
N ASP A 22 7.89 -14.57 6.48
CA ASP A 22 8.65 -13.31 6.59
C ASP A 22 7.86 -11.99 6.46
N LEU A 23 6.54 -12.02 6.65
CA LEU A 23 5.70 -10.82 6.64
C LEU A 23 6.22 -9.68 7.54
N ALA A 24 6.70 -10.03 8.73
CA ALA A 24 7.23 -9.05 9.69
C ALA A 24 8.52 -8.37 9.20
N GLU A 25 9.39 -9.13 8.52
CA GLU A 25 10.64 -8.60 7.97
C GLU A 25 10.38 -7.71 6.77
N GLN A 26 9.48 -8.12 5.85
CA GLN A 26 9.04 -7.31 4.71
C GLN A 26 8.45 -5.97 5.14
N LEU A 27 7.70 -5.97 6.25
CA LEU A 27 7.12 -4.76 6.82
C LEU A 27 8.16 -3.81 7.40
N GLU A 28 9.14 -4.36 8.10
CA GLU A 28 10.22 -3.54 8.65
C GLU A 28 11.07 -2.94 7.52
N GLU A 29 11.35 -3.72 6.48
CA GLU A 29 12.05 -3.24 5.30
C GLU A 29 11.32 -2.06 4.63
N ILE A 30 10.02 -2.20 4.33
CA ILE A 30 9.27 -1.14 3.66
C ILE A 30 9.15 0.13 4.51
N ARG A 31 9.03 0.01 5.84
CA ARG A 31 9.07 1.16 6.75
C ARG A 31 10.41 1.89 6.66
N LEU A 32 11.52 1.15 6.70
CA LEU A 32 12.86 1.72 6.61
C LEU A 32 13.09 2.40 5.25
N LEU A 33 12.55 1.84 4.17
CA LEU A 33 12.60 2.46 2.83
C LEU A 33 11.80 3.76 2.79
N CYS A 34 10.58 3.77 3.34
CA CYS A 34 9.75 4.99 3.42
C CYS A 34 10.45 6.07 4.24
N LEU A 35 11.00 5.71 5.41
CA LEU A 35 11.74 6.62 6.28
C LEU A 35 12.97 7.19 5.56
N SER A 36 13.72 6.34 4.85
CA SER A 36 14.92 6.75 4.11
C SER A 36 14.59 7.65 2.92
N ALA A 37 13.40 7.51 2.33
CA ALA A 37 12.87 8.40 1.29
C ALA A 37 12.30 9.71 1.85
N GLY A 38 12.15 9.82 3.18
CA GLY A 38 11.58 11.00 3.85
C GLY A 38 10.06 11.00 3.93
N ALA A 39 9.41 9.87 3.67
CA ALA A 39 7.97 9.71 3.87
C ALA A 39 7.63 9.54 5.36
N LEU A 40 6.45 10.01 5.75
CA LEU A 40 5.87 9.77 7.07
C LEU A 40 4.82 8.66 6.98
N VAL A 41 5.18 7.44 7.41
CA VAL A 41 4.22 6.34 7.49
C VAL A 41 3.18 6.67 8.58
N CYS A 42 1.93 6.89 8.16
CA CYS A 42 0.86 7.35 9.03
C CYS A 42 -0.16 6.26 9.36
N SER A 43 -0.29 5.24 8.49
CA SER A 43 -1.11 4.06 8.74
C SER A 43 -0.63 2.87 7.92
N GLU A 44 -1.04 1.68 8.33
CA GLU A 44 -0.68 0.41 7.72
C GLU A 44 -1.90 -0.49 7.63
N VAL A 45 -2.22 -0.90 6.42
CA VAL A 45 -3.37 -1.75 6.12
C VAL A 45 -2.90 -3.18 5.86
N TYR A 46 -3.42 -4.09 6.67
CA TYR A 46 -3.10 -5.51 6.62
C TYR A 46 -4.27 -6.35 6.11
N GLY A 47 -3.98 -7.45 5.44
CA GLY A 47 -5.02 -8.42 5.11
C GLY A 47 -4.47 -9.74 4.59
N ARG A 48 -5.16 -10.83 4.90
CA ARG A 48 -4.83 -12.16 4.36
C ARG A 48 -5.72 -12.52 3.18
N ARG A 49 -5.14 -13.07 2.12
CA ARG A 49 -5.86 -13.51 0.91
C ARG A 49 -5.18 -14.73 0.31
N HIS A 50 -5.88 -15.49 -0.52
CA HIS A 50 -5.25 -16.60 -1.25
C HIS A 50 -4.48 -16.12 -2.50
N ALA A 51 -4.92 -15.04 -3.13
CA ALA A 51 -4.33 -14.50 -4.35
C ALA A 51 -4.67 -13.00 -4.47
N PRO A 52 -3.89 -12.21 -5.23
CA PRO A 52 -4.21 -10.82 -5.51
C PRO A 52 -5.49 -10.71 -6.35
N ASP A 53 -6.26 -9.66 -6.10
CA ASP A 53 -7.38 -9.31 -6.96
C ASP A 53 -6.85 -8.82 -8.32
N PRO A 54 -7.34 -9.35 -9.46
CA PRO A 54 -6.79 -9.00 -10.77
C PRO A 54 -7.05 -7.54 -11.16
N ALA A 55 -8.07 -6.89 -10.57
CA ALA A 55 -8.40 -5.52 -10.89
C ALA A 55 -7.68 -4.52 -9.96
N THR A 56 -7.54 -4.83 -8.68
CA THR A 56 -7.17 -3.83 -7.65
C THR A 56 -6.10 -4.33 -6.68
N TYR A 57 -5.59 -5.56 -6.87
CA TYR A 57 -4.68 -6.26 -5.97
C TYR A 57 -5.29 -6.63 -4.61
N ALA A 58 -6.00 -5.70 -3.97
CA ALA A 58 -6.61 -5.83 -2.66
C ALA A 58 -8.12 -6.12 -2.67
N GLY A 59 -8.83 -5.97 -3.79
CA GLY A 59 -10.27 -6.21 -3.88
C GLY A 59 -11.13 -5.19 -3.12
N LYS A 60 -12.40 -5.08 -3.51
CA LYS A 60 -13.30 -3.97 -3.11
C LYS A 60 -13.31 -3.64 -1.61
N GLY A 61 -13.51 -4.63 -0.74
CA GLY A 61 -13.65 -4.37 0.70
C GLY A 61 -12.38 -3.80 1.33
N LYS A 62 -11.21 -4.23 0.86
CA LYS A 62 -9.93 -3.72 1.36
C LYS A 62 -9.61 -2.35 0.75
N ILE A 63 -10.02 -2.08 -0.49
CA ILE A 63 -9.94 -0.73 -1.07
C ILE A 63 -10.72 0.28 -0.22
N GLN A 64 -11.93 -0.06 0.20
CA GLN A 64 -12.73 0.82 1.08
C GLN A 64 -12.04 1.09 2.42
N GLU A 65 -11.34 0.10 2.97
CA GLU A 65 -10.55 0.26 4.19
C GLU A 65 -9.32 1.16 3.96
N ILE A 66 -8.61 0.99 2.83
CA ILE A 66 -7.48 1.85 2.47
C ILE A 66 -7.94 3.30 2.26
N GLU A 67 -9.05 3.53 1.55
CA GLU A 67 -9.64 4.87 1.36
C GLU A 67 -9.98 5.52 2.71
N ALA A 68 -10.53 4.76 3.65
CA ALA A 68 -10.83 5.26 4.99
C ALA A 68 -9.55 5.68 5.74
N GLU A 69 -8.47 4.91 5.64
CA GLU A 69 -7.18 5.24 6.25
C GLU A 69 -6.54 6.47 5.59
N VAL A 70 -6.60 6.57 4.26
CA VAL A 70 -6.13 7.74 3.51
C VAL A 70 -6.85 9.00 3.97
N LEU A 71 -8.17 8.96 4.06
CA LEU A 71 -8.97 10.11 4.52
C LEU A 71 -8.74 10.43 6.00
N SER A 72 -8.64 9.42 6.86
CA SER A 72 -8.45 9.60 8.30
C SER A 72 -7.08 10.21 8.62
N HIS A 73 -6.08 9.90 7.80
CA HIS A 73 -4.70 10.34 8.03
C HIS A 73 -4.27 11.45 7.09
N ASP A 74 -5.12 11.95 6.19
CA ASP A 74 -4.75 12.93 5.16
C ASP A 74 -3.48 12.49 4.43
N ALA A 75 -3.51 11.24 3.94
CA ALA A 75 -2.35 10.62 3.30
C ALA A 75 -2.19 11.12 1.87
N ASP A 76 -0.97 11.48 1.50
CA ASP A 76 -0.61 11.93 0.15
C ASP A 76 -0.43 10.75 -0.81
N ILE A 77 0.05 9.61 -0.29
CA ILE A 77 0.40 8.44 -1.10
C ILE A 77 -0.04 7.12 -0.44
N VAL A 78 -0.33 6.14 -1.29
CA VAL A 78 -0.56 4.75 -0.90
C VAL A 78 0.53 3.88 -1.48
N ILE A 79 1.24 3.16 -0.62
CA ILE A 79 2.37 2.31 -1.00
C ILE A 79 1.95 0.85 -0.89
N PHE A 80 1.82 0.17 -2.02
CA PHE A 80 1.67 -1.27 -2.04
C PHE A 80 3.07 -1.91 -1.92
N ASN A 81 3.30 -2.74 -0.90
CA ASN A 81 4.60 -3.41 -0.71
C ASN A 81 4.81 -4.61 -1.66
N HIS A 82 4.12 -4.61 -2.79
CA HIS A 82 4.21 -5.61 -3.83
C HIS A 82 3.98 -4.93 -5.17
N GLU A 83 4.63 -5.46 -6.19
CA GLU A 83 4.50 -4.92 -7.54
C GLU A 83 3.05 -5.04 -8.03
N LEU A 84 2.52 -3.91 -8.49
CA LEU A 84 1.22 -3.84 -9.13
C LEU A 84 1.40 -4.01 -10.64
N SER A 85 0.52 -4.79 -11.26
CA SER A 85 0.44 -4.79 -12.72
C SER A 85 -0.04 -3.42 -13.22
N PRO A 86 0.29 -3.03 -14.47
CA PRO A 86 -0.18 -1.76 -15.03
C PRO A 86 -1.71 -1.62 -15.05
N ALA A 87 -2.44 -2.74 -15.12
CA ALA A 87 -3.90 -2.74 -15.05
C ALA A 87 -4.40 -2.43 -13.63
N GLN A 88 -3.73 -2.95 -12.61
CA GLN A 88 -4.07 -2.67 -11.21
C GLN A 88 -3.79 -1.21 -10.86
N GLU A 89 -2.63 -0.66 -11.23
CA GLU A 89 -2.31 0.77 -11.02
C GLU A 89 -3.41 1.68 -11.59
N ARG A 90 -3.73 1.52 -12.89
CA ARG A 90 -4.78 2.32 -13.55
C ARG A 90 -6.16 2.17 -12.91
N ASN A 91 -6.48 0.98 -12.41
CA ASN A 91 -7.76 0.75 -11.76
C ASN A 91 -7.82 1.40 -10.39
N LEU A 92 -6.73 1.36 -9.63
CA LEU A 92 -6.59 2.03 -8.33
C LEU A 92 -6.66 3.55 -8.50
N GLU A 93 -5.91 4.13 -9.44
CA GLU A 93 -5.97 5.57 -9.77
C GLU A 93 -7.36 6.07 -10.18
N ARG A 94 -8.23 5.20 -10.68
CA ARG A 94 -9.58 5.55 -11.12
C ARG A 94 -10.61 5.49 -9.98
N ILE A 95 -10.33 4.73 -8.92
CA ILE A 95 -11.27 4.50 -7.83
C ILE A 95 -10.87 5.22 -6.54
N MET A 96 -9.58 5.55 -6.39
CA MET A 96 -9.00 6.25 -5.25
C MET A 96 -8.64 7.69 -5.60
#